data_AF-A0AAX3X0C5-F1
#
_entry.id   AF-A0AAX3X0C5-F1
#
_cell.length_a   1.000
_cell.length_b   1.000
_cell.length_c   1.000
_cell.angle_alpha   90.00
_cell.angle_beta   90.00
_cell.angle_gamma   90.00
#
_symmetry.space_group_name_H-M   'P 1'
#
loop_
_entity.id
_entity.type
_entity.pdbx_description
1 polymer ?
#
loop_
_entity_poly.entity_id
_entity_poly.type
_entity_poly.pdbx_seq_one_letter_code
_entity_poly.pdbx_strand_id
1 'polypeptide(L)'
;MNETKDHVKLLQWFAIALFLQLLYFNIFKYVNILQDILVYGAYLKSLSYSKKVTPVKKYIGIAIVLALVSNIFSQQLLFYWSTVFIAGMDLLIIMEFGKILVSLEQRYNAHGPTARVLKKYVIIVFAVIVSWTILSNLPRDWQIGLLVLGAFLLFVVNIRLFFHVLSLRKHVKKKSFVVTYL
;
A
#
# COMPACT_ATOMS: atom_id res chain seq x y z
N MET A 1 -22.56 16.03 8.95
CA MET A 1 -22.19 16.26 7.53
C MET A 1 -20.67 16.23 7.25
N ASN A 2 -19.77 16.53 8.20
CA ASN A 2 -18.31 16.49 7.99
C ASN A 2 -17.71 15.07 7.92
N GLU A 3 -18.13 14.14 8.80
CA GLU A 3 -17.48 12.83 8.88
C GLU A 3 -17.54 12.01 7.58
N THR A 4 -18.65 12.05 6.85
CA THR A 4 -18.78 11.33 5.58
C THR A 4 -17.89 11.91 4.49
N LYS A 5 -17.73 13.24 4.46
CA LYS A 5 -16.79 13.92 3.56
C LYS A 5 -15.34 13.51 3.88
N ASP A 6 -15.00 13.40 5.17
CA ASP A 6 -13.66 12.96 5.60
C ASP A 6 -13.39 11.51 5.20
N HIS A 7 -14.35 10.59 5.37
CA HIS A 7 -14.20 9.21 4.90
C HIS A 7 -14.03 9.08 3.37
N VAL A 8 -14.75 9.88 2.58
CA VAL A 8 -14.58 9.89 1.12
C VAL A 8 -13.21 10.44 0.73
N LYS A 9 -12.72 11.49 1.41
CA LYS A 9 -11.38 12.04 1.19
C LYS A 9 -10.29 11.04 1.59
N LEU A 10 -10.45 10.33 2.70
CA LEU A 10 -9.58 9.22 3.11
C LEU A 10 -9.48 8.18 1.99
N LEU A 11 -10.61 7.64 1.53
CA LEU A 11 -10.61 6.63 0.46
C LEU A 11 -10.06 7.16 -0.87
N GLN A 12 -10.26 8.45 -1.17
CA GLN A 12 -9.70 9.08 -2.36
C GLN A 12 -8.16 9.14 -2.31
N TRP A 13 -7.59 9.64 -1.22
CA TRP A 13 -6.14 9.73 -1.06
C TRP A 13 -5.50 8.35 -0.94
N PHE A 14 -6.17 7.39 -0.30
CA PHE A 14 -5.70 6.00 -0.29
C PHE A 14 -5.70 5.38 -1.69
N ALA A 15 -6.74 5.62 -2.50
CA ALA A 15 -6.74 5.18 -3.90
C ALA A 15 -5.64 5.85 -4.72
N ILE A 16 -5.34 7.14 -4.49
CA ILE A 16 -4.23 7.84 -5.15
C ILE A 16 -2.89 7.20 -4.76
N ALA A 17 -2.67 6.89 -3.47
CA ALA A 17 -1.45 6.22 -3.02
C ALA A 17 -1.25 4.86 -3.70
N LEU A 18 -2.31 4.04 -3.74
CA LEU A 18 -2.28 2.75 -4.43
C LEU A 18 -2.04 2.91 -5.94
N PHE A 19 -2.65 3.90 -6.58
CA PHE A 19 -2.43 4.18 -7.99
C PHE A 19 -0.97 4.57 -8.28
N LEU A 20 -0.40 5.45 -7.46
CA LEU A 20 1.01 5.83 -7.56
C LEU A 20 1.93 4.63 -7.36
N GLN A 21 1.58 3.70 -6.47
CA GLN A 21 2.32 2.47 -6.25
C GLN A 21 2.24 1.50 -7.45
N LEU A 22 1.16 1.55 -8.25
CA LEU A 22 1.02 0.74 -9.47
C LEU A 22 1.90 1.23 -10.63
N LEU A 23 2.20 2.52 -10.69
CA LEU A 23 2.99 3.10 -11.78
C LEU A 23 4.48 2.70 -11.72
N TYR A 24 4.91 2.07 -10.62
CA TYR A 24 6.22 1.45 -10.36
C TYR A 24 7.33 1.76 -11.40
N PHE A 25 7.90 2.98 -11.33
CA PHE A 25 8.97 3.43 -12.22
C PHE A 25 10.34 3.04 -11.65
N ASN A 26 10.58 1.74 -11.45
CA ASN A 26 11.85 1.23 -10.93
C ASN A 26 13.02 1.30 -11.96
N ILE A 27 12.79 1.96 -13.10
CA ILE A 27 13.75 2.07 -14.21
C ILE A 27 14.78 3.19 -13.94
N PHE A 28 14.45 4.18 -13.09
CA PHE A 28 15.35 5.30 -12.79
C PHE A 28 15.54 5.50 -11.27
N LYS A 29 16.78 5.31 -10.80
CA LYS A 29 17.18 5.33 -9.37
C LYS A 29 16.72 6.57 -8.59
N TYR A 30 16.68 7.75 -9.22
CA TYR A 30 16.23 9.01 -8.60
C TYR A 30 14.72 9.24 -8.71
N VAL A 31 14.08 8.69 -9.74
CA VAL A 31 12.62 8.74 -9.91
C VAL A 31 11.94 7.90 -8.83
N ASN A 32 12.60 6.83 -8.39
CA ASN A 32 12.09 5.95 -7.33
C ASN A 32 11.91 6.68 -5.99
N ILE A 33 12.87 7.53 -5.57
CA ILE A 33 12.74 8.32 -4.33
C ILE A 33 11.57 9.31 -4.42
N LEU A 34 11.43 9.99 -5.55
CA LEU A 34 10.33 10.94 -5.75
C LEU A 34 8.99 10.21 -5.72
N GLN A 35 8.90 9.04 -6.34
CA GLN A 35 7.71 8.20 -6.31
C GLN A 35 7.38 7.74 -4.88
N ASP A 36 8.37 7.27 -4.12
CA ASP A 36 8.20 6.89 -2.71
C ASP A 36 7.67 8.05 -1.87
N ILE A 37 8.23 9.25 -2.03
CA ILE A 37 7.76 10.46 -1.34
C ILE A 37 6.29 10.76 -1.70
N LEU A 38 5.91 10.62 -2.96
CA LEU A 38 4.53 10.85 -3.40
C LEU A 38 3.57 9.80 -2.83
N VAL A 39 3.95 8.52 -2.85
CA VAL A 39 3.15 7.41 -2.29
C VAL A 39 2.96 7.59 -0.78
N TYR A 40 4.05 7.79 -0.05
CA TYR A 40 4.00 7.98 1.41
C TYR A 40 3.30 9.29 1.79
N GLY A 41 3.51 10.35 1.04
CA GLY A 41 2.77 11.61 1.19
C GLY A 41 1.27 11.43 1.03
N ALA A 42 0.84 10.64 0.04
CA ALA A 42 -0.57 10.30 -0.16
C ALA A 42 -1.13 9.43 0.98
N TYR A 43 -0.35 8.49 1.54
CA TYR A 43 -0.76 7.74 2.75
C TYR A 43 -0.93 8.66 3.97
N LEU A 44 0.02 9.55 4.22
CA LEU A 44 -0.09 10.53 5.32
C LEU A 44 -1.30 11.45 5.13
N LYS A 45 -1.53 11.91 3.89
CA LYS A 45 -2.68 12.75 3.56
C LYS A 45 -4.00 11.99 3.76
N SER A 46 -4.05 10.72 3.37
CA SER A 46 -5.20 9.85 3.64
C SER A 46 -5.49 9.74 5.14
N LEU A 47 -4.45 9.53 5.96
CA LEU A 47 -4.60 9.40 7.41
C LEU A 47 -5.00 10.70 8.10
N SER A 48 -4.69 11.87 7.53
CA SER A 48 -5.14 13.15 8.09
C SER A 48 -6.68 13.28 8.16
N TYR A 49 -7.40 12.48 7.35
CA TYR A 49 -8.86 12.41 7.38
C TYR A 49 -9.40 11.26 8.26
N SER A 50 -8.52 10.49 8.91
CA SER A 50 -8.88 9.46 9.87
C SER A 50 -8.69 9.97 11.30
N LYS A 51 -9.71 9.81 12.15
CA LYS A 51 -9.58 10.08 13.60
C LYS A 51 -8.82 8.97 14.34
N LYS A 52 -8.53 7.83 13.69
CA LYS A 52 -7.85 6.69 14.32
C LYS A 52 -6.36 6.93 14.45
N VAL A 53 -5.83 6.79 15.66
CA VAL A 53 -4.40 6.73 15.92
C VAL A 53 -3.87 5.40 15.38
N THR A 54 -2.92 5.46 14.45
CA THR A 54 -2.30 4.28 13.83
C THR A 54 -0.77 4.43 13.78
N PRO A 55 -0.02 3.32 13.85
CA PRO A 55 1.44 3.35 13.77
C PRO A 55 1.98 3.64 12.36
N VAL A 56 1.11 3.82 11.35
CA VAL A 56 1.49 4.03 9.94
C VAL A 56 2.51 5.15 9.75
N LYS A 57 2.40 6.25 10.51
CA LYS A 57 3.39 7.35 10.44
C LYS A 57 4.81 6.87 10.77
N LYS A 58 4.95 6.00 11.77
CA LYS A 58 6.24 5.40 12.15
C LYS A 58 6.74 4.47 11.05
N TYR A 59 5.84 3.67 10.48
CA TYR A 59 6.19 2.75 9.39
C TYR A 59 6.70 3.49 8.14
N ILE A 60 6.02 4.56 7.75
CA ILE A 60 6.45 5.43 6.66
C ILE A 60 7.82 6.05 6.94
N GLY A 61 8.06 6.56 8.16
CA GLY A 61 9.36 7.12 8.53
C GLY A 61 10.50 6.10 8.38
N ILE A 62 10.29 4.88 8.86
CA ILE A 62 11.27 3.78 8.74
C ILE A 62 11.50 3.42 7.26
N ALA A 63 10.44 3.31 6.45
CA ALA A 63 10.55 2.98 5.04
C ALA A 63 11.33 4.03 4.24
N ILE A 64 11.11 5.32 4.52
CA ILE A 64 11.88 6.42 3.90
C ILE A 64 13.35 6.37 4.29
N VAL A 65 13.67 6.14 5.57
CA VAL A 65 15.06 6.01 6.02
C VAL A 65 15.75 4.84 5.32
N LEU A 66 15.08 3.69 5.24
CA LEU A 66 15.61 2.51 4.54
C LEU A 66 15.84 2.78 3.05
N ALA A 67 14.90 3.46 2.37
CA ALA A 67 15.04 3.83 0.97
C ALA A 67 16.25 4.77 0.76
N LEU A 68 16.42 5.78 1.61
CA LEU A 68 17.57 6.70 1.55
C LEU A 68 18.90 5.99 1.78
N VAL A 69 18.99 5.15 2.82
CA VAL A 69 20.20 4.36 3.12
C VAL A 69 20.53 3.44 1.95
N SER A 70 19.56 2.74 1.38
CA SER A 70 19.80 1.86 0.23
C SER A 70 20.27 2.58 -1.03
N ASN A 71 19.89 3.85 -1.20
CA ASN A 71 20.23 4.63 -2.38
C ASN A 71 21.66 5.21 -2.26
N ILE A 72 22.03 5.65 -1.05
CA ILE A 72 23.35 6.20 -0.71
C ILE A 72 24.41 5.10 -0.70
N PHE A 73 24.12 3.94 -0.11
CA PHE A 73 25.09 2.85 0.02
C PHE A 73 24.92 1.84 -1.13
N SER A 74 25.79 1.92 -2.13
CA SER A 74 25.74 1.12 -3.38
C SER A 74 26.15 -0.36 -3.21
N GLN A 75 25.98 -0.96 -2.03
CA GLN A 75 26.26 -2.39 -1.86
C GLN A 75 25.04 -3.21 -2.28
N GLN A 76 25.27 -4.19 -3.15
CA GLN A 76 24.23 -5.06 -3.68
C GLN A 76 23.46 -5.82 -2.58
N LEU A 77 24.16 -6.20 -1.50
CA LEU A 77 23.54 -6.83 -0.33
C LEU A 77 22.59 -5.88 0.42
N LEU A 78 23.00 -4.63 0.65
CA LEU A 78 22.16 -3.60 1.27
C LEU A 78 20.91 -3.31 0.42
N PHE A 79 21.05 -3.32 -0.91
CA PHE A 79 19.94 -3.16 -1.84
C PHE A 79 18.90 -4.29 -1.69
N TYR A 80 19.31 -5.57 -1.67
CA TYR A 80 18.35 -6.68 -1.51
C TYR A 80 17.60 -6.63 -0.18
N TRP A 81 18.33 -6.48 0.93
CA TRP A 81 17.70 -6.42 2.25
C TRP A 81 16.79 -5.20 2.39
N SER A 82 17.19 -4.04 1.85
CA SER A 82 16.32 -2.86 1.86
C SER A 82 15.02 -3.09 1.09
N THR A 83 15.06 -3.79 -0.05
CA THR A 83 13.86 -4.11 -0.85
C THR A 83 12.91 -5.01 -0.07
N VAL A 84 13.44 -6.04 0.60
CA VAL A 84 12.68 -6.92 1.49
C VAL A 84 12.05 -6.13 2.63
N PHE A 85 12.82 -5.29 3.32
CA PHE A 85 12.31 -4.51 4.44
C PHE A 85 11.25 -3.49 3.99
N ILE A 86 11.47 -2.78 2.88
CA ILE A 86 10.49 -1.82 2.33
C ILE A 86 9.17 -2.53 2.00
N ALA A 87 9.21 -3.68 1.32
CA ALA A 87 8.02 -4.48 1.04
C ALA A 87 7.30 -4.93 2.34
N GLY A 88 8.07 -5.25 3.39
CA GLY A 88 7.54 -5.52 4.72
C GLY A 88 6.85 -4.32 5.37
N MET A 89 7.44 -3.12 5.26
CA MET A 89 6.84 -1.89 5.78
C MET A 89 5.55 -1.55 5.03
N ASP A 90 5.55 -1.68 3.71
CA ASP A 90 4.35 -1.48 2.88
C ASP A 90 3.23 -2.44 3.27
N LEU A 91 3.55 -3.71 3.53
CA LEU A 91 2.58 -4.68 4.03
C LEU A 91 1.95 -4.21 5.35
N LEU A 92 2.76 -3.76 6.32
CA LEU A 92 2.26 -3.25 7.61
C LEU A 92 1.39 -2.01 7.44
N ILE A 93 1.77 -1.09 6.55
CA ILE A 93 0.98 0.10 6.21
C ILE A 93 -0.39 -0.32 5.67
N ILE A 94 -0.41 -1.21 4.67
CA ILE A 94 -1.65 -1.69 4.06
C ILE A 94 -2.52 -2.47 5.06
N MET A 95 -1.94 -3.23 5.99
CA MET A 95 -2.69 -3.91 7.04
C MET A 95 -3.43 -2.93 7.95
N GLU A 96 -2.77 -1.83 8.37
CA GLU A 96 -3.40 -0.78 9.17
C GLU A 96 -4.51 -0.06 8.39
N PHE A 97 -4.28 0.27 7.13
CA PHE A 97 -5.35 0.80 6.26
C PHE A 97 -6.50 -0.20 6.09
N GLY A 98 -6.19 -1.50 6.00
CA GLY A 98 -7.18 -2.57 5.94
C GLY A 98 -8.11 -2.59 7.14
N LYS A 99 -7.59 -2.38 8.36
CA LYS A 99 -8.43 -2.23 9.57
C LYS A 99 -9.37 -1.03 9.48
N ILE A 100 -8.90 0.08 8.89
CA ILE A 100 -9.73 1.27 8.65
C ILE A 100 -10.84 0.94 7.63
N LEU A 101 -10.51 0.28 6.53
CA LEU A 101 -11.48 -0.13 5.50
C LEU A 101 -12.56 -1.05 6.06
N VAL A 102 -12.20 -2.08 6.84
CA VAL A 102 -13.17 -2.97 7.49
C VAL A 102 -14.13 -2.18 8.38
N SER A 103 -13.62 -1.23 9.17
CA SER A 103 -14.48 -0.41 10.03
C SER A 103 -15.40 0.52 9.23
N LEU A 104 -14.98 0.99 8.04
CA LEU A 104 -15.83 1.76 7.14
C LEU A 104 -16.91 0.88 6.51
N GLU A 105 -16.57 -0.33 6.07
CA GLU A 105 -17.56 -1.27 5.55
C GLU A 105 -18.68 -1.57 6.55
N GLN A 106 -18.29 -1.87 7.80
CA GLN A 106 -19.24 -2.08 8.89
C GLN A 106 -20.10 -0.83 9.14
N ARG A 107 -19.50 0.36 9.24
CA ARG A 107 -20.21 1.61 9.51
C ARG A 107 -21.22 1.97 8.43
N TYR A 108 -20.92 1.69 7.16
CA TYR A 108 -21.81 2.01 6.05
C TYR A 108 -22.66 0.82 5.59
N ASN A 109 -22.70 -0.29 6.34
CA ASN A 109 -23.39 -1.54 5.95
C ASN A 109 -23.08 -1.95 4.51
N ALA A 110 -21.85 -1.70 4.06
CA ALA A 110 -21.35 -2.25 2.81
C ALA A 110 -21.04 -3.72 3.12
N HIS A 111 -21.84 -4.65 2.60
CA HIS A 111 -21.51 -6.08 2.63
C HIS A 111 -20.29 -6.31 1.73
N GLY A 112 -19.12 -5.97 2.24
CA GLY A 112 -17.89 -5.87 1.48
C GLY A 112 -16.91 -6.99 1.81
N PRO A 113 -16.14 -7.48 0.82
CA PRO A 113 -15.16 -8.52 1.03
C PRO A 113 -13.81 -8.01 1.59
N THR A 114 -13.70 -6.83 2.24
CA THR A 114 -12.39 -6.25 2.63
C THR A 114 -11.53 -7.26 3.38
N ALA A 115 -12.07 -7.94 4.39
CA ALA A 115 -11.31 -8.91 5.18
C ALA A 115 -10.75 -10.05 4.30
N ARG A 116 -11.52 -10.51 3.32
CA ARG A 116 -11.10 -11.55 2.37
C ARG A 116 -10.04 -11.02 1.38
N VAL A 117 -10.21 -9.80 0.87
CA VAL A 117 -9.25 -9.15 -0.03
C VAL A 117 -7.93 -8.91 0.68
N LEU A 118 -7.97 -8.38 1.91
CA LEU A 118 -6.80 -8.12 2.73
C LEU A 118 -6.08 -9.42 3.13
N LYS A 119 -6.82 -10.49 3.49
CA LYS A 119 -6.20 -11.79 3.76
C LYS A 119 -5.42 -12.33 2.57
N LYS A 120 -6.00 -12.25 1.36
CA LYS A 120 -5.29 -12.67 0.12
C LYS A 120 -4.09 -11.78 -0.17
N TYR A 121 -4.23 -10.48 0.03
CA TYR A 121 -3.13 -9.52 -0.12
C TYR A 121 -1.96 -9.89 0.79
N VAL A 122 -2.22 -10.07 2.10
CA VAL A 122 -1.19 -10.41 3.08
C VAL A 122 -0.48 -11.71 2.73
N ILE A 123 -1.20 -12.77 2.36
CA ILE A 123 -0.59 -14.05 2.00
C ILE A 123 0.34 -13.90 0.80
N ILE A 124 -0.10 -13.21 -0.25
CA ILE A 124 0.69 -13.06 -1.48
C ILE A 124 1.92 -12.19 -1.23
N VAL A 125 1.77 -11.04 -0.58
CA VAL A 125 2.90 -10.15 -0.26
C VAL A 125 3.90 -10.83 0.67
N PHE A 126 3.42 -11.56 1.68
CA PHE A 126 4.29 -12.31 2.58
C PHE A 126 5.07 -13.41 1.84
N ALA A 127 4.42 -14.15 0.93
CA ALA A 127 5.10 -15.13 0.10
C ALA A 127 6.17 -14.49 -0.80
N VAL A 128 5.91 -13.30 -1.35
CA VAL A 128 6.90 -12.54 -2.12
C VAL A 128 8.07 -12.11 -1.24
N ILE A 129 7.82 -11.56 -0.05
CA ILE A 129 8.87 -11.16 0.90
C ILE A 129 9.77 -12.35 1.25
N VAL A 130 9.18 -13.50 1.62
CA VAL A 130 9.92 -14.73 1.95
C VAL A 130 10.70 -15.25 0.73
N SER A 131 10.13 -15.14 -0.47
CA SER A 131 10.86 -15.51 -1.69
C SER A 131 12.03 -14.56 -1.95
N TRP A 132 11.89 -13.27 -1.61
CA TRP A 132 12.95 -12.30 -1.81
C TRP A 132 14.07 -12.39 -0.77
N THR A 133 13.84 -12.96 0.42
CA THR A 133 14.93 -13.17 1.41
C THR A 133 15.98 -14.17 0.95
N ILE A 134 15.63 -15.10 0.04
CA ILE A 134 16.57 -16.10 -0.50
C ILE A 134 17.30 -15.62 -1.77
N LEU A 135 17.02 -14.40 -2.26
CA LEU A 135 17.64 -13.86 -3.48
C LEU A 135 19.17 -13.83 -3.41
N SER A 136 19.75 -13.55 -2.24
CA SER A 136 21.21 -13.47 -2.07
C SER A 136 21.94 -14.78 -2.37
N ASN A 137 21.24 -15.91 -2.35
CA ASN A 137 21.81 -17.24 -2.46
C ASN A 137 21.61 -17.87 -3.85
N LEU A 138 20.97 -17.15 -4.78
CA LEU A 138 20.63 -17.66 -6.12
C LEU A 138 21.53 -17.06 -7.22
N PRO A 139 21.71 -17.77 -8.36
CA PRO A 139 22.37 -17.21 -9.54
C PRO A 139 21.58 -16.01 -10.10
N ARG A 140 22.28 -15.10 -10.79
CA ARG A 140 21.73 -13.82 -11.27
C ARG A 140 20.46 -13.95 -12.12
N ASP A 141 20.39 -14.95 -13.00
CA ASP A 141 19.22 -15.13 -13.88
C ASP A 141 17.97 -15.54 -13.08
N TRP A 142 18.14 -16.40 -12.07
CA TRP A 142 17.08 -16.78 -11.14
C TRP A 142 16.67 -15.61 -10.24
N GLN A 143 17.62 -14.76 -9.84
CA GLN A 143 17.32 -13.54 -9.07
C GLN A 143 16.41 -12.59 -9.86
N ILE A 144 16.76 -12.32 -11.12
CA ILE A 144 15.97 -11.45 -11.99
C ILE A 144 14.58 -12.04 -12.21
N GLY A 145 14.48 -13.34 -12.49
CA GLY A 145 13.19 -14.03 -12.65
C GLY A 145 12.29 -13.92 -11.42
N LEU A 146 12.85 -14.14 -10.22
CA LEU A 146 12.11 -14.08 -8.96
C LEU A 146 11.69 -12.65 -8.59
N LEU A 147 12.52 -11.65 -8.91
CA LEU A 147 12.18 -10.23 -8.75
C LEU A 147 11.02 -9.83 -9.67
N VAL A 148 11.08 -10.24 -10.95
CA VAL A 148 10.01 -9.96 -11.93
C VAL A 148 8.71 -10.64 -11.53
N LEU A 149 8.75 -11.91 -11.15
CA LEU A 149 7.58 -12.65 -10.69
C LEU A 149 6.98 -12.02 -9.43
N GLY A 150 7.82 -11.66 -8.46
CA GLY A 150 7.39 -10.96 -7.25
C GLY A 150 6.74 -9.62 -7.56
N ALA A 151 7.36 -8.80 -8.41
CA ALA A 151 6.81 -7.52 -8.85
C ALA A 151 5.45 -7.68 -9.54
N PHE A 152 5.29 -8.69 -10.40
CA PHE A 152 4.03 -8.99 -11.06
C PHE A 152 2.94 -9.40 -10.06
N LEU A 153 3.27 -10.26 -9.09
CA LEU A 153 2.33 -10.64 -8.03
C LEU A 153 1.90 -9.45 -7.18
N LEU A 154 2.85 -8.60 -6.77
CA LEU A 154 2.58 -7.36 -6.04
C LEU A 154 1.68 -6.41 -6.85
N PHE A 155 1.94 -6.28 -8.15
CA PHE A 155 1.11 -5.48 -9.05
C PHE A 155 -0.34 -5.97 -9.09
N VAL A 156 -0.56 -7.27 -9.29
CA VAL A 156 -1.90 -7.87 -9.36
C VAL A 156 -2.68 -7.66 -8.06
N VAL A 157 -2.05 -7.85 -6.90
CA VAL A 157 -2.74 -7.65 -5.61
C VAL A 157 -3.01 -6.19 -5.29
N ASN A 158 -2.10 -5.28 -5.67
CA ASN A 158 -2.30 -3.83 -5.54
C ASN A 158 -3.44 -3.34 -6.45
N ILE A 159 -3.55 -3.84 -7.68
CA ILE A 159 -4.69 -3.54 -8.58
C ILE A 159 -6.00 -3.96 -7.93
N ARG A 160 -6.05 -5.17 -7.38
CA ARG A 160 -7.26 -5.69 -6.74
C ARG A 160 -7.66 -4.84 -5.55
N LEU A 161 -6.69 -4.45 -4.72
CA LEU A 161 -6.93 -3.58 -3.57
C LEU A 161 -7.40 -2.19 -4.01
N PHE A 162 -6.80 -1.62 -5.06
CA PHE A 162 -7.20 -0.35 -5.65
C PHE A 162 -8.67 -0.34 -6.11
N PHE A 163 -9.09 -1.34 -6.89
CA PHE A 163 -10.49 -1.44 -7.32
C PHE A 163 -11.45 -1.62 -6.15
N HIS A 164 -11.04 -2.37 -5.12
CA HIS A 164 -11.84 -2.56 -3.91
C HIS A 164 -12.05 -1.23 -3.18
N VAL A 165 -11.00 -0.42 -3.00
CA VAL A 165 -11.09 0.92 -2.40
C VAL A 165 -11.98 1.86 -3.22
N LEU A 166 -11.86 1.83 -4.55
CA LEU A 166 -12.73 2.62 -5.43
C LEU A 166 -14.20 2.23 -5.30
N SER A 167 -14.48 0.92 -5.22
CA SER A 167 -15.83 0.41 -5.00
C SER A 167 -16.40 0.90 -3.66
N LEU A 168 -15.62 0.79 -2.58
CA LEU A 168 -16.01 1.27 -1.26
C LEU A 168 -16.26 2.78 -1.25
N ARG A 169 -15.40 3.56 -1.91
CA ARG A 169 -15.58 5.02 -2.06
C ARG A 169 -16.90 5.36 -2.75
N LYS A 170 -17.23 4.67 -3.84
CA LYS A 170 -18.51 4.85 -4.56
C LYS A 170 -19.69 4.52 -3.63
N HIS A 171 -19.61 3.44 -2.86
CA HIS A 171 -20.66 3.04 -1.93
C HIS A 171 -20.88 4.07 -0.80
N VAL A 172 -19.80 4.51 -0.14
CA VAL A 172 -19.85 5.53 0.92
C VAL A 172 -20.42 6.85 0.38
N LYS A 173 -19.99 7.27 -0.82
CA LYS A 173 -20.54 8.46 -1.48
C LYS A 173 -22.04 8.30 -1.78
N LYS A 174 -22.48 7.15 -2.30
CA LYS A 174 -23.91 6.91 -2.62
C LYS A 174 -24.79 6.98 -1.36
N LYS A 175 -24.37 6.35 -0.26
CA LYS A 175 -25.12 6.41 1.00
C LYS A 175 -25.13 7.80 1.63
N SER A 176 -24.09 8.62 1.43
CA SER A 176 -24.11 10.00 1.91
C SER A 176 -25.20 10.84 1.24
N PHE A 177 -25.43 10.63 -0.05
CA PHE A 177 -26.46 11.35 -0.80
C PHE A 177 -27.87 10.94 -0.35
N VAL A 178 -28.15 9.65 -0.16
CA VAL A 178 -29.48 9.17 0.25
C VAL A 178 -29.93 9.73 1.60
N VAL A 179 -29.02 9.92 2.56
CA VAL A 179 -29.34 10.49 3.89
C VAL A 179 -29.58 12.01 3.83
N THR A 180 -29.21 12.69 2.75
CA THR A 180 -29.40 14.16 2.62
C THR A 180 -30.76 14.53 2.03
N TYR A 181 -31.51 13.55 1.49
CA TYR A 181 -32.82 13.77 0.85
C TYR A 181 -33.99 13.13 1.61
N LEU A 182 -33.74 12.56 2.79
CA LEU A 182 -34.73 12.10 3.77
C LEU A 182 -34.74 13.07 4.95
#